data_AF-A0A0Q7SE16-F1
#
_entry.id   AF-A0A0Q7SE16-F1
#
_cell.length_a   1.000
_cell.length_b   1.000
_cell.length_c   1.000
_cell.angle_alpha   90.00
_cell.angle_beta   90.00
_cell.angle_gamma   90.00
#
_symmetry.space_group_name_H-M   'P 1'
#
loop_
_entity.id
_entity.type
_entity.pdbx_description
1 polymer ?
#
loop_
_entity_poly.entity_id
_entity_poly.type
_entity_poly.pdbx_seq_one_letter_code
_entity_poly.pdbx_strand_id
1 'polypeptide(L)'
;MLVLTLMAALAVQTAAPAPTSGAAATLLQPREIQLNLDGRNWSCGPAGQCAGRGGGTTQPLMRECRRFVGRMGAVSAFARAGLALTEAEIARCNAADNARAPRNAGPA
;
A
#
# COMPACT_ATOMS: atom_id res chain seq x y z
N MET A 1 2.06 45.16 -8.77
CA MET A 1 1.19 44.29 -7.97
C MET A 1 1.13 42.94 -8.66
N LEU A 2 1.78 41.91 -8.11
CA LEU A 2 1.88 40.57 -8.71
C LEU A 2 0.84 39.67 -8.02
N VAL A 3 -0.17 39.23 -8.77
CA VAL A 3 -1.23 38.35 -8.25
C VAL A 3 -0.78 36.90 -8.46
N LEU A 4 -0.37 36.22 -7.39
CA LEU A 4 -0.13 34.77 -7.39
C LEU A 4 -1.47 34.03 -7.23
N THR A 5 -2.00 33.50 -8.32
CA THR A 5 -3.09 32.51 -8.29
C THR A 5 -2.51 31.12 -8.02
N LEU A 6 -2.57 30.66 -6.77
CA LEU A 6 -2.39 29.24 -6.43
C LEU A 6 -3.67 28.48 -6.82
N MET A 7 -3.59 27.66 -7.87
CA MET A 7 -4.62 26.68 -8.18
C MET A 7 -4.43 25.45 -7.27
N ALA A 8 -5.38 25.26 -6.35
CA ALA A 8 -5.45 24.08 -5.50
C ALA A 8 -5.84 22.85 -6.35
N ALA A 9 -4.95 21.87 -6.43
CA ALA A 9 -5.24 20.57 -7.02
C ALA A 9 -6.19 19.80 -6.09
N LEU A 10 -7.47 19.75 -6.43
CA LEU A 10 -8.45 18.87 -5.79
C LEU A 10 -8.23 17.44 -6.28
N ALA A 11 -7.44 16.67 -5.54
CA ALA A 11 -7.37 15.23 -5.72
C ALA A 11 -8.70 14.61 -5.24
N VAL A 12 -9.65 14.41 -6.16
CA VAL A 12 -10.83 13.56 -5.93
C VAL A 12 -10.35 12.14 -5.70
N GLN A 13 -10.31 11.74 -4.44
CA GLN A 13 -10.04 10.36 -4.04
C GLN A 13 -11.35 9.60 -4.14
N THR A 14 -11.63 8.98 -5.29
CA THR A 14 -12.73 8.02 -5.37
C THR A 14 -12.38 6.82 -4.50
N ALA A 15 -12.91 6.78 -3.29
CA ALA A 15 -12.81 5.61 -2.41
C ALA A 15 -13.45 4.42 -3.14
N ALA A 16 -12.61 3.55 -3.70
CA ALA A 16 -13.08 2.32 -4.32
C ALA A 16 -13.80 1.46 -3.26
N PRO A 17 -14.90 0.76 -3.62
CA PRO A 17 -15.62 -0.09 -2.69
C PRO A 17 -14.68 -1.12 -2.08
N ALA A 18 -14.57 -1.11 -0.74
CA ALA A 18 -13.71 -2.03 -0.02
C ALA A 18 -14.17 -3.48 -0.29
N PRO A 19 -13.26 -4.40 -0.68
CA PRO A 19 -13.63 -5.78 -0.96
C PRO A 19 -14.20 -6.43 0.31
N THR A 20 -15.43 -6.96 0.21
CA THR A 20 -16.24 -7.42 1.35
C THR A 20 -15.66 -8.63 2.10
N SER A 21 -14.63 -9.29 1.55
CA SER A 21 -13.93 -10.42 2.18
C SER A 21 -12.44 -10.48 1.82
N GLY A 22 -11.87 -9.37 1.35
CA GLY A 22 -10.49 -9.30 0.86
C GLY A 22 -9.67 -8.20 1.53
N ALA A 23 -8.37 -8.21 1.24
CA ALA A 23 -7.50 -7.07 1.46
C ALA A 23 -7.36 -6.28 0.15
N ALA A 24 -7.16 -4.98 0.26
CA ALA A 24 -6.90 -4.08 -0.86
C ALA A 24 -5.71 -3.19 -0.51
N ALA A 25 -4.91 -2.88 -1.51
CA ALA A 25 -3.86 -1.88 -1.41
C ALA A 25 -3.73 -1.11 -2.72
N THR A 26 -3.19 0.11 -2.65
CA THR A 26 -2.85 0.90 -3.83
C THR A 26 -1.38 1.23 -3.74
N LEU A 27 -0.58 0.80 -4.73
CA LEU A 27 0.84 1.09 -4.81
C LEU A 27 1.07 2.55 -5.20
N LEU A 28 2.09 3.18 -4.60
CA LEU A 28 2.56 4.49 -5.04
C LEU A 28 3.23 4.41 -6.41
N GLN A 29 3.95 3.32 -6.68
CA GLN A 29 4.52 3.03 -7.98
C GLN A 29 3.79 1.83 -8.59
N PRO A 30 2.93 2.05 -9.61
CA PRO A 30 2.20 0.97 -10.27
C PRO A 30 3.14 -0.10 -10.85
N ARG A 31 2.79 -1.37 -10.62
CA ARG A 31 3.45 -2.53 -11.21
C ARG A 31 2.58 -3.77 -11.07
N GLU A 32 2.71 -4.67 -12.03
CA GLU A 32 2.01 -5.95 -12.00
C GLU A 32 2.77 -6.97 -11.18
N ILE A 33 2.08 -7.60 -10.23
CA ILE A 33 2.66 -8.56 -9.29
C ILE A 33 1.60 -9.59 -8.95
N GLN A 34 1.99 -10.86 -8.92
CA GLN A 34 1.20 -11.93 -8.33
C GLN A 34 2.06 -12.72 -7.36
N LEU A 35 1.64 -12.82 -6.10
CA LEU A 35 2.36 -13.61 -5.10
C LEU A 35 1.46 -14.02 -3.94
N ASN A 36 1.82 -15.11 -3.26
CA ASN A 36 1.25 -15.44 -1.96
C ASN A 36 2.10 -14.79 -0.86
N LEU A 37 1.46 -14.01 0.02
CA LEU A 37 2.07 -13.43 1.20
C LEU A 37 1.25 -13.80 2.41
N ASP A 38 1.86 -14.51 3.35
CA ASP A 38 1.24 -14.91 4.63
C ASP A 38 -0.11 -15.65 4.45
N GLY A 39 -0.22 -16.48 3.41
CA GLY A 39 -1.44 -17.23 3.09
C GLY A 39 -2.49 -16.44 2.31
N ARG A 40 -2.24 -15.16 2.02
CA ARG A 40 -3.08 -14.31 1.17
C ARG A 40 -2.51 -14.26 -0.25
N ASN A 41 -3.34 -14.57 -1.24
CA ASN A 41 -2.98 -14.46 -2.66
C ASN A 41 -3.22 -13.03 -3.13
N TRP A 42 -2.14 -12.31 -3.43
CA TRP A 42 -2.15 -10.95 -3.92
C TRP A 42 -2.03 -10.90 -5.44
N SER A 43 -2.82 -10.03 -6.06
CA SER A 43 -2.72 -9.67 -7.48
C SER A 43 -2.79 -8.16 -7.61
N CYS A 44 -1.76 -7.56 -8.20
CA CYS A 44 -1.66 -6.14 -8.51
C CYS A 44 -1.79 -5.90 -10.01
N GLY A 45 -2.67 -4.96 -10.39
CA GLY A 45 -2.88 -4.56 -11.77
C GLY A 45 -1.96 -3.42 -12.23
N PRO A 46 -2.03 -3.05 -13.53
CA PRO A 46 -1.13 -2.08 -14.14
C PRO A 46 -1.29 -0.64 -13.62
N ALA A 47 -2.42 -0.29 -12.98
CA ALA A 47 -2.62 1.01 -12.34
C ALA A 47 -2.33 0.98 -10.82
N GLY A 48 -1.68 -0.07 -10.32
CA GLY A 48 -1.19 -0.16 -8.94
C GLY A 48 -2.23 -0.61 -7.92
N GLN A 49 -3.46 -0.90 -8.34
CA GLN A 49 -4.47 -1.51 -7.49
C GLN A 49 -4.15 -2.98 -7.23
N CYS A 50 -4.10 -3.36 -5.96
CA CYS A 50 -3.80 -4.71 -5.50
C CYS A 50 -4.99 -5.28 -4.74
N ALA A 51 -5.36 -6.52 -5.06
CA ALA A 51 -6.38 -7.27 -4.36
C ALA A 51 -5.78 -8.54 -3.75
N GLY A 52 -6.02 -8.73 -2.45
CA GLY A 52 -5.61 -9.90 -1.69
C GLY A 52 -6.80 -10.78 -1.35
N ARG A 53 -6.82 -12.02 -1.85
CA ARG A 53 -7.86 -13.03 -1.58
C ARG A 53 -7.35 -14.16 -0.69
N GLY A 54 -8.25 -14.80 0.07
CA GLY A 54 -7.94 -15.94 0.92
C GLY A 54 -7.68 -15.57 2.39
N GLY A 55 -7.02 -16.48 3.11
CA GLY A 55 -6.82 -16.42 4.57
C GLY A 55 -5.84 -15.33 5.04
N GLY A 56 -5.44 -15.40 6.31
CA GLY A 56 -4.45 -14.49 6.91
C GLY A 56 -5.02 -13.41 7.85
N THR A 57 -6.24 -13.56 8.37
CA THR A 57 -6.90 -12.55 9.23
C THR A 57 -6.35 -12.46 10.66
N THR A 58 -5.41 -13.33 11.05
CA THR A 58 -4.90 -13.42 12.42
C THR A 58 -3.89 -12.35 12.80
N GLN A 59 -3.36 -11.60 11.83
CA GLN A 59 -2.33 -10.60 12.11
C GLN A 59 -2.90 -9.18 12.15
N PRO A 60 -2.33 -8.29 12.99
CA PRO A 60 -2.70 -6.87 13.01
C PRO A 60 -2.49 -6.21 11.64
N LEU A 61 -3.42 -5.34 11.24
CA LEU A 61 -3.44 -4.69 9.92
C LEU A 61 -2.11 -4.01 9.57
N MET A 62 -1.50 -3.33 10.55
CA MET A 62 -0.20 -2.68 10.40
C MET A 62 0.94 -3.66 10.08
N ARG A 63 0.93 -4.87 10.67
CA ARG A 63 1.96 -5.89 10.40
C ARG A 63 1.82 -6.41 8.98
N GLU A 64 0.59 -6.65 8.53
CA GLU A 64 0.27 -7.07 7.17
C GLU A 64 0.73 -6.02 6.15
N CYS A 65 0.43 -4.75 6.40
CA CYS A 65 0.88 -3.64 5.55
C CYS A 65 2.42 -3.59 5.43
N ARG A 66 3.16 -3.68 6.54
CA ARG A 66 4.64 -3.66 6.50
C ARG A 66 5.23 -4.82 5.72
N ARG A 67 4.63 -6.01 5.84
CA ARG A 67 5.02 -7.20 5.06
C ARG A 67 4.71 -7.03 3.58
N PHE A 68 3.54 -6.47 3.26
CA PHE A 68 3.11 -6.14 1.91
C PHE A 68 4.12 -5.19 1.26
N VAL A 69 4.40 -4.08 1.93
CA VAL A 69 5.28 -3.02 1.42
C VAL A 69 6.68 -3.56 1.15
N GLY A 70 7.28 -4.30 2.08
CA GLY A 70 8.62 -4.87 1.91
C GLY A 70 8.74 -5.97 0.83
N ARG A 71 7.66 -6.30 0.12
CA ARG A 71 7.64 -7.24 -1.02
C ARG A 71 7.12 -6.64 -2.31
N MET A 72 6.14 -5.75 -2.23
CA MET A 72 5.43 -5.18 -3.38
C MET A 72 5.82 -3.73 -3.67
N GLY A 73 6.14 -2.96 -2.62
CA GLY A 73 6.47 -1.54 -2.67
C GLY A 73 5.56 -0.69 -1.80
N ALA A 74 5.92 0.58 -1.63
CA ALA A 74 5.15 1.54 -0.84
C ALA A 74 3.72 1.75 -1.37
N VAL A 75 2.78 2.04 -0.46
CA VAL A 75 1.35 2.14 -0.73
C VAL A 75 0.78 3.52 -0.40
N SER A 76 -0.22 3.97 -1.12
CA SER A 76 -1.04 5.14 -0.76
C SER A 76 -2.26 4.76 0.08
N ALA A 77 -2.73 3.51 -0.02
CA ALA A 77 -3.86 3.00 0.74
C ALA A 77 -3.67 1.51 1.06
N PHE A 78 -4.19 1.09 2.22
CA PHE A 78 -4.20 -0.31 2.64
C PHE A 78 -5.43 -0.58 3.51
N ALA A 79 -6.21 -1.60 3.15
CA ALA A 79 -7.44 -1.96 3.83
C ALA A 79 -7.68 -3.47 3.82
N ARG A 80 -8.44 -3.98 4.79
CA ARG A 80 -8.88 -5.37 4.89
C ARG A 80 -10.15 -5.49 5.71
N ALA A 81 -11.17 -6.16 5.17
CA ALA A 81 -12.39 -6.52 5.90
C ALA A 81 -13.02 -5.35 6.69
N GLY A 82 -13.14 -4.18 6.05
CA GLY A 82 -13.71 -2.97 6.65
C GLY A 82 -12.76 -2.14 7.53
N LEU A 83 -11.55 -2.65 7.81
CA LEU A 83 -10.49 -1.87 8.47
C LEU A 83 -9.61 -1.21 7.42
N ALA A 84 -9.33 0.08 7.58
CA ALA A 84 -8.41 0.83 6.72
C ALA A 84 -7.38 1.55 7.58
N LEU A 85 -6.14 1.62 7.10
CA LEU A 85 -5.13 2.45 7.73
C LEU A 85 -5.40 3.93 7.42
N THR A 86 -5.27 4.77 8.43
CA THR A 86 -5.24 6.22 8.28
C THR A 86 -3.98 6.68 7.54
N GLU A 87 -3.94 7.92 7.08
CA GLU A 87 -2.77 8.47 6.39
C GLU A 87 -1.48 8.41 7.25
N ALA A 88 -1.59 8.76 8.54
CA ALA A 88 -0.49 8.65 9.49
C ALA A 88 0.00 7.20 9.66
N GLU A 89 -0.92 6.24 9.61
CA GLU A 89 -0.60 4.81 9.67
C GLU A 89 0.02 4.29 8.36
N ILE A 90 -0.41 4.80 7.20
CA ILE A 90 0.21 4.53 5.91
C ILE A 90 1.66 5.02 5.88
N ALA A 91 1.93 6.23 6.37
CA ALA A 91 3.31 6.74 6.50
C ALA A 91 4.17 5.81 7.39
N ARG A 92 3.63 5.36 8.52
CA ARG A 92 4.30 4.39 9.42
C ARG A 92 4.46 2.99 8.82
N CYS A 93 3.59 2.59 7.90
CA CYS A 93 3.71 1.35 7.16
C CYS A 93 4.82 1.43 6.11
N ASN A 94 4.83 2.49 5.31
CA ASN A 94 5.82 2.72 4.25
C ASN A 94 7.23 2.91 4.79
N ALA A 95 7.39 3.41 6.02
CA ALA A 95 8.69 3.50 6.68
C ALA A 95 9.42 2.14 6.81
N ALA A 96 8.69 1.01 6.78
CA ALA A 96 9.29 -0.32 6.80
C ALA A 96 9.98 -0.71 5.47
N ASP A 97 9.60 -0.11 4.34
CA ASP A 97 10.27 -0.27 3.04
C ASP A 97 11.69 0.29 3.11
N ASN A 98 11.78 1.52 3.63
CA ASN A 98 13.03 2.29 3.71
C ASN A 98 14.08 1.59 4.60
N ALA A 99 13.65 0.85 5.63
CA ALA A 99 14.54 0.09 6.51
C ALA A 99 15.12 -1.19 5.87
N ARG A 100 14.61 -1.58 4.70
CA ARG A 100 15.03 -2.77 3.93
C ARG A 100 15.81 -2.41 2.66
N ALA A 101 15.99 -1.11 2.37
CA ALA A 101 17.02 -0.61 1.48
C ALA A 101 18.39 -1.23 1.85
N PRO A 102 19.25 -1.52 0.87
CA PRO A 102 20.15 -2.66 0.92
C PRO A 102 21.15 -2.56 2.06
N ARG A 103 21.00 -3.42 3.07
CA ARG A 103 22.12 -3.85 3.93
C ARG A 103 23.19 -4.67 3.16
N ASN A 104 23.01 -4.83 1.85
CA ASN A 104 23.91 -5.51 0.92
C ASN A 104 24.73 -4.54 0.04
N ALA A 105 24.68 -3.23 0.30
CA ALA A 105 25.70 -2.32 -0.24
C ALA A 105 26.96 -2.50 0.63
N GLY A 106 27.77 -3.51 0.32
CA GLY A 106 29.13 -3.64 0.85
C GLY A 106 29.97 -2.43 0.45
N PRO A 107 31.00 -2.06 1.23
CA PRO A 107 31.85 -0.92 0.91
C PRO A 107 32.51 -1.13 -0.46
N ALA A 108 32.44 -0.08 -1.30
CA ALA A 108 33.17 0.03 -2.56
C ALA A 108 34.68 0.05 -2.32
#